data_AF-A0A957UNU2-F1
#
_entry.id   AF-A0A957UNU2-F1
#
_cell.length_a   1.000
_cell.length_b   1.000
_cell.length_c   1.000
_cell.angle_alpha   90.00
_cell.angle_beta   90.00
_cell.angle_gamma   90.00
#
_symmetry.space_group_name_H-M   'P 1'
#
loop_
_entity.id
_entity.type
_entity.pdbx_description
1 polymer ?
#
loop_
_entity_poly.entity_id
_entity_poly.type
_entity_poly.pdbx_seq_one_letter_code
_entity_poly.pdbx_strand_id
1 'polypeptide(L)'
;KLKTGHLLGNRFHITVTDSPLEPTQMLANAQAIVQRLRADGAPNFFGVQRFGDRGHNIERGYALLTGQQRIKDRWLRRFLVSSYQSYLCNCYLARRLEMVGFAHLLLGDV
;
A
#
# COMPACT_ATOMS: atom_id res chain seq x y z
N LYS A 1 -3.14 19.30 21.74
CA LYS A 1 -2.64 17.90 21.76
C LYS A 1 -2.68 17.33 20.36
N LEU A 2 -1.56 16.80 19.84
CA LEU A 2 -1.53 16.12 18.54
C LEU A 2 -2.28 14.77 18.61
N LYS A 3 -3.01 14.42 17.55
CA LYS A 3 -3.73 13.14 17.42
C LYS A 3 -3.29 12.42 16.14
N THR A 4 -3.56 11.12 16.06
CA THR A 4 -3.38 10.34 14.83
C THR A 4 -4.14 11.00 13.67
N GLY A 5 -3.47 11.16 12.53
CA GLY A 5 -4.02 11.83 11.34
C GLY A 5 -3.72 13.34 11.26
N HIS A 6 -3.07 13.95 12.25
CA HIS A 6 -2.65 15.36 12.19
C HIS A 6 -1.36 15.58 11.36
N LEU A 7 -0.74 14.52 10.83
CA LEU A 7 0.48 14.63 10.02
C LEU A 7 0.14 14.94 8.57
N LEU A 8 0.89 15.85 7.93
CA LEU A 8 0.81 16.07 6.49
C LEU A 8 1.44 14.92 5.71
N GLY A 9 2.56 14.40 6.20
CA GLY A 9 3.32 13.33 5.57
C GLY A 9 4.64 13.09 6.28
N ASN A 10 5.46 12.21 5.71
CA ASN A 10 6.82 11.92 6.17
C ASN A 10 7.79 12.21 5.03
N ARG A 11 8.97 12.76 5.37
CA ARG A 11 10.08 12.92 4.42
C ARG A 11 11.05 11.76 4.63
N PHE A 12 11.32 11.03 3.55
CA PHE A 12 12.22 9.89 3.58
C PHE A 12 13.55 10.24 2.90
N HIS A 13 14.65 9.77 3.48
CA HIS A 13 15.97 9.69 2.84
C HIS A 13 16.42 8.24 2.98
N ILE A 14 16.55 7.54 1.86
CA ILE A 14 16.85 6.11 1.82
C ILE A 14 18.10 5.92 0.96
N THR A 15 19.10 5.23 1.51
CA THR A 15 20.29 4.77 0.78
C THR A 15 20.11 3.29 0.47
N VAL A 16 20.14 2.94 -0.82
CA VAL A 16 20.12 1.56 -1.28
C VAL A 16 21.57 1.10 -1.46
N THR A 17 21.99 0.06 -0.76
CA THR A 17 23.35 -0.51 -0.80
C THR A 17 23.36 -1.88 -1.47
N ASP A 18 24.55 -2.44 -1.71
CA ASP A 18 24.74 -3.82 -2.15
C ASP A 18 24.08 -4.16 -3.50
N SER A 19 24.04 -3.18 -4.41
CA SER A 19 23.59 -3.42 -5.77
C SER A 19 24.67 -4.19 -6.55
N PRO A 20 24.29 -5.23 -7.31
CA PRO A 20 25.22 -5.94 -8.19
C PRO A 20 25.52 -5.18 -9.49
N LEU A 21 24.93 -4.01 -9.70
CA LEU A 21 25.07 -3.22 -10.92
C LEU A 21 26.25 -2.25 -10.81
N GLU A 22 26.89 -1.97 -11.95
CA GLU A 22 27.91 -0.93 -12.04
C GLU A 22 27.34 0.47 -11.74
N PRO A 23 28.11 1.40 -11.15
CA PRO A 23 27.63 2.72 -10.75
C PRO A 23 26.95 3.54 -11.85
N THR A 24 27.45 3.45 -13.08
CA THR A 24 26.87 4.14 -14.24
C THR A 24 25.49 3.60 -14.59
N GLN A 25 25.30 2.28 -14.50
CA GLN A 25 24.02 1.63 -14.76
C GLN A 25 23.01 1.89 -13.63
N MET A 26 23.48 1.87 -12.37
CA MET A 26 22.66 2.27 -11.22
C MET A 26 22.11 3.68 -11.40
N LEU A 27 22.97 4.64 -11.76
CA LEU A 27 22.59 6.04 -11.95
C LEU A 27 21.57 6.18 -13.08
N ALA A 28 21.80 5.56 -14.23
CA ALA A 28 20.89 5.60 -15.37
C ALA A 28 19.50 5.04 -15.01
N ASN A 29 19.46 3.88 -14.34
CA ASN A 29 18.21 3.26 -13.89
C ASN A 29 17.47 4.15 -12.89
N ALA A 30 18.17 4.71 -11.90
CA ALA A 30 17.59 5.60 -10.91
C ALA A 30 16.98 6.86 -11.57
N GLN A 31 17.69 7.46 -12.53
CA GLN A 31 17.19 8.62 -13.28
C GLN A 31 15.93 8.27 -14.07
N ALA A 32 15.91 7.13 -14.77
CA ALA A 32 14.73 6.67 -15.51
C ALA A 32 13.51 6.42 -14.58
N ILE A 33 13.74 5.78 -13.42
CA ILE A 33 12.69 5.55 -12.42
C ILE A 33 12.15 6.88 -11.87
N VAL A 34 13.03 7.83 -11.53
CA VAL A 34 12.62 9.15 -11.03
C VAL A 34 11.80 9.92 -12.07
N GLN A 35 12.20 9.87 -13.34
CA GLN A 35 11.43 10.49 -14.43
C GLN A 35 10.01 9.91 -14.51
N ARG A 36 9.88 8.57 -14.48
CA ARG A 36 8.57 7.91 -14.50
C ARG A 36 7.72 8.26 -13.27
N LEU A 37 8.30 8.22 -12.07
CA LEU A 37 7.59 8.56 -10.84
C LEU A 37 7.11 10.02 -10.82
N ARG A 38 7.86 10.94 -11.42
CA ARG A 38 7.44 12.35 -11.53
C ARG A 38 6.30 12.53 -12.53
N ALA A 39 6.32 11.80 -13.63
CA ALA A 39 5.31 11.91 -14.68
C ALA A 39 3.99 11.24 -14.28
N ASP A 40 4.05 10.02 -13.73
CA ASP A 40 2.87 9.17 -13.55
C ASP A 40 2.52 8.90 -12.09
N GLY A 41 3.41 9.24 -11.15
CA GLY A 41 3.30 8.81 -9.77
C GLY A 41 3.55 7.31 -9.61
N ALA A 42 2.96 6.72 -8.56
CA ALA A 42 3.03 5.29 -8.31
C ALA A 42 1.66 4.77 -7.82
N PRO A 43 1.31 3.50 -8.11
CA PRO A 43 0.13 2.87 -7.54
C PRO A 43 0.24 2.84 -6.01
N ASN A 44 -0.78 3.35 -5.32
CA ASN A 44 -0.78 3.49 -3.86
C ASN A 44 -1.23 2.20 -3.16
N PHE A 45 -0.42 1.14 -3.26
CA PHE A 45 -0.66 -0.11 -2.54
C PHE A 45 -0.40 0.03 -1.04
N PHE A 46 -1.21 -0.65 -0.22
CA PHE A 46 -0.85 -0.91 1.17
C PHE A 46 0.27 -1.95 1.23
N GLY A 47 1.37 -1.62 1.92
CA GLY A 47 2.52 -2.50 2.08
C GLY A 47 2.26 -3.71 3.00
N VAL A 48 3.10 -4.74 2.90
CA VAL A 48 2.96 -6.03 3.62
C VAL A 48 2.87 -5.87 5.14
N GLN A 49 3.51 -4.84 5.69
CA GLN A 49 3.45 -4.48 7.11
C GLN A 49 2.01 -4.22 7.60
N ARG A 50 1.09 -3.83 6.70
CA ARG A 50 -0.34 -3.62 7.02
C ARG A 50 -1.09 -4.91 7.35
N PHE A 51 -0.59 -6.04 6.85
CA PHE A 51 -1.29 -7.33 6.85
C PHE A 51 -0.80 -8.31 7.92
N GLY A 52 0.21 -7.92 8.71
CA GLY A 52 0.80 -8.78 9.75
C GLY A 52 1.66 -9.88 9.16
N ASP A 53 2.20 -10.75 10.03
CA ASP A 53 3.00 -11.89 9.57
C ASP A 53 2.17 -12.76 8.63
N ARG A 54 2.73 -13.04 7.45
CA ARG A 54 2.13 -13.90 6.41
C ARG A 54 0.65 -13.60 6.09
N GLY A 55 0.20 -12.36 6.27
CA GLY A 55 -1.18 -11.95 5.96
C GLY A 55 -2.22 -12.29 7.03
N HIS A 56 -1.81 -12.71 8.23
CA HIS A 56 -2.73 -13.17 9.28
C HIS A 56 -3.79 -12.12 9.70
N ASN A 57 -3.50 -10.81 9.56
CA ASN A 57 -4.49 -9.79 9.86
C ASN A 57 -5.63 -9.75 8.83
N ILE A 58 -5.39 -10.20 7.59
CA ILE A 58 -6.41 -10.30 6.55
C ILE A 58 -7.44 -11.36 6.95
N GLU A 59 -6.97 -12.56 7.32
CA GLU A 59 -7.81 -13.69 7.74
C GLU A 59 -8.66 -13.32 8.97
N ARG A 60 -8.04 -12.69 9.97
CA ARG A 60 -8.74 -12.25 11.18
C ARG A 60 -9.74 -11.14 10.90
N GLY A 61 -9.39 -10.19 10.03
CA GLY A 61 -10.31 -9.14 9.57
C GLY A 61 -11.54 -9.72 8.88
N TYR A 62 -11.34 -10.71 8.00
CA TYR A 62 -12.42 -11.46 7.36
C TYR A 62 -13.28 -12.19 8.39
N ALA A 63 -12.67 -12.96 9.30
CA ALA A 63 -13.39 -13.71 10.33
C ALA A 63 -14.21 -12.80 11.27
N LEU A 64 -13.75 -11.59 11.56
CA LEU A 64 -14.52 -10.58 12.30
C LEU A 64 -15.75 -10.11 11.52
N LEU A 65 -15.62 -9.89 10.22
CA LEU A 65 -16.71 -9.40 9.36
C LEU A 65 -17.77 -10.48 9.13
N THR A 66 -17.36 -11.74 9.02
CA THR A 66 -18.26 -12.90 8.85
C THR A 66 -18.83 -13.41 10.17
N GLY A 67 -18.43 -12.84 11.31
CA GLY A 67 -18.88 -13.26 12.64
C GLY A 67 -18.27 -14.57 13.15
N GLN A 68 -17.29 -15.13 12.42
CA GLN A 68 -16.54 -16.33 12.81
C GLN A 68 -15.59 -16.09 13.99
N GLN A 69 -15.19 -14.83 14.22
CA GLN A 69 -14.39 -14.42 15.37
C GLN A 69 -15.03 -13.22 16.09
N ARG A 70 -14.86 -13.14 17.41
CA ARG A 70 -15.26 -11.97 18.22
C ARG A 70 -14.09 -11.47 19.04
N ILE A 71 -13.82 -10.16 18.94
CA ILE A 71 -12.75 -9.48 19.69
C ILE A 71 -13.36 -8.34 20.50
N LYS A 72 -13.14 -8.35 21.82
CA LYS A 72 -13.67 -7.33 22.74
C LYS A 72 -12.98 -5.97 22.54
N ASP A 73 -11.67 -5.98 22.35
CA ASP A 73 -10.87 -4.77 22.09
C ASP A 73 -11.37 -4.05 20.83
N ARG A 74 -11.86 -2.82 21.02
CA ARG A 74 -12.42 -2.00 19.93
C ARG A 74 -11.35 -1.52 18.96
N TRP A 75 -10.17 -1.18 19.45
CA TRP A 75 -9.07 -0.71 18.62
C TRP A 75 -8.57 -1.83 17.72
N LEU A 76 -8.30 -3.01 18.30
CA LEU A 76 -7.82 -4.16 17.54
C LEU A 76 -8.83 -4.60 16.48
N ARG A 77 -10.13 -4.61 16.84
CA ARG A 77 -11.20 -4.93 15.89
C ARG A 77 -11.20 -3.96 14.71
N ARG A 78 -11.12 -2.65 14.97
CA ARG A 78 -11.07 -1.62 13.91
C ARG A 78 -9.82 -1.78 13.04
N PHE A 79 -8.68 -2.08 13.65
CA PHE A 79 -7.43 -2.30 12.93
C PHE A 79 -7.53 -3.51 11.99
N LEU A 80 -8.00 -4.67 12.47
CA LEU A 80 -8.11 -5.89 11.66
C LEU A 80 -9.12 -5.76 10.52
N VAL A 81 -10.28 -5.13 10.78
CA VAL A 81 -11.24 -4.79 9.72
C VAL A 81 -10.59 -3.89 8.68
N SER A 82 -9.85 -2.87 9.12
CA SER A 82 -9.12 -1.99 8.20
C SER A 82 -8.03 -2.70 7.42
N SER A 83 -7.33 -3.68 8.01
CA SER A 83 -6.35 -4.52 7.28
C SER A 83 -7.02 -5.33 6.17
N TYR A 84 -8.21 -5.89 6.40
CA TYR A 84 -8.97 -6.58 5.36
C TYR A 84 -9.48 -5.63 4.25
N GLN A 85 -9.96 -4.45 4.62
CA GLN A 85 -10.33 -3.40 3.63
C GLN A 85 -9.13 -2.96 2.79
N SER A 86 -7.96 -2.77 3.41
CA SER A 86 -6.71 -2.47 2.70
C SER A 86 -6.32 -3.57 1.72
N TYR A 87 -6.55 -4.84 2.08
CA TYR A 87 -6.33 -5.97 1.17
C TYR A 87 -7.26 -5.90 -0.04
N LEU A 88 -8.57 -5.68 0.17
CA LEU A 88 -9.53 -5.52 -0.92
C LEU A 88 -9.19 -4.34 -1.84
N CYS A 89 -8.71 -3.22 -1.26
CA CYS A 89 -8.22 -2.08 -2.03
C CYS A 89 -7.02 -2.46 -2.91
N ASN A 90 -6.05 -3.22 -2.39
CA ASN A 90 -4.95 -3.74 -3.19
C ASN A 90 -5.44 -4.68 -4.31
N CYS A 91 -6.40 -5.56 -4.04
CA CYS A 91 -6.99 -6.43 -5.07
C CYS A 91 -7.65 -5.61 -6.19
N TYR A 92 -8.44 -4.59 -5.82
CA TYR A 92 -9.05 -3.69 -6.79
C TYR A 92 -7.99 -2.94 -7.60
N LEU A 93 -6.98 -2.36 -6.94
CA LEU A 93 -5.92 -1.61 -7.61
C LEU A 93 -5.14 -2.51 -8.58
N ALA A 94 -4.83 -3.74 -8.21
CA ALA A 94 -4.18 -4.71 -9.10
C ALA A 94 -5.02 -4.97 -10.36
N ARG A 95 -6.34 -5.20 -10.20
CA ARG A 95 -7.25 -5.35 -11.35
C ARG A 95 -7.31 -4.10 -12.20
N ARG A 96 -7.35 -2.91 -11.58
CA ARG A 96 -7.39 -1.64 -12.30
C ARG A 96 -6.14 -1.43 -13.16
N LEU A 97 -4.97 -1.78 -12.63
CA LEU A 97 -3.71 -1.74 -13.36
C LEU A 97 -3.72 -2.63 -14.60
N GLU A 98 -4.29 -3.84 -14.50
CA GLU A 98 -4.42 -4.78 -15.63
C GLU A 98 -5.36 -4.27 -16.72
N MET A 99 -6.39 -3.51 -16.36
CA MET A 99 -7.41 -3.05 -17.30
C MET A 99 -6.94 -1.84 -18.13
N VAL A 100 -6.65 -0.73 -17.47
CA VAL A 100 -6.36 0.56 -18.14
C VAL A 100 -5.24 1.35 -17.48
N GLY A 101 -4.61 0.79 -16.45
CA GLY A 101 -3.69 1.51 -15.58
C GLY A 101 -4.40 2.32 -14.49
N PHE A 102 -3.60 2.93 -13.60
CA PHE A 102 -4.09 3.69 -12.45
C PHE A 102 -4.20 5.20 -12.71
N ALA A 103 -3.66 5.69 -13.83
CA ALA A 103 -3.66 7.10 -14.21
C ALA A 103 -4.76 7.46 -15.23
N HIS A 104 -5.57 6.48 -15.66
CA HIS A 104 -6.63 6.69 -16.63
C HIS A 104 -7.99 6.68 -15.96
N LEU A 105 -8.79 7.72 -16.20
CA LEU A 105 -10.16 7.83 -15.71
C LEU A 105 -11.10 7.03 -16.61
N LEU A 106 -11.97 6.24 -15.99
CA LEU A 106 -13.09 5.56 -16.63
C LEU A 106 -14.38 6.29 -16.28
N LEU A 107 -15.37 6.15 -17.16
CA LEU A 107 -16.71 6.68 -16.91
C LEU A 107 -17.27 6.04 -15.63
N GLY A 108 -17.65 6.89 -14.67
CA GLY A 108 -18.19 6.45 -13.37
C GLY A 108 -17.13 6.26 -12.28
N ASP A 109 -15.86 6.55 -12.54
CA ASP A 109 -14.87 6.69 -11.46
C ASP A 109 -15.31 7.80 -10.47
N VAL A 110 -14.96 7.59 -9.20
CA VAL A 110 -15.22 8.50 -8.06
C VAL A 110 -13.96 9.27 -7.70
#